data_AF-I4DPG1-F1
#
_entry.id   AF-I4DPG1-F1
#
_cell.length_a   1.000
_cell.length_b   1.000
_cell.length_c   1.000
_cell.angle_alpha   90.00
_cell.angle_beta   90.00
_cell.angle_gamma   90.00
#
_symmetry.space_group_name_H-M   'P 1'
#
loop_
_entity.id
_entity.type
_entity.pdbx_description
1 polymer ?
#
loop_
_entity_poly.entity_id
_entity_poly.type
_entity_poly.pdbx_seq_one_letter_code
_entity_poly.pdbx_strand_id
1 'polypeptide(L)'
;MANRTVIVDNNTWNNTHISRVGQAMASSEERAYDIMRELDVDYVLVIFGGLVGYSSDDINKFLWMVRIGGSTERGAHIREADYYTPAGEFRVDADGAPTLLNCLMYKMSYYKFGLVYTEGGRPPGFDRVRGAEIGNKDFNPDVLEEAYTTEHWLVRIYKVKPLPNRGL
;
A
#
# COMPACT_ATOMS: atom_id res chain seq x y z
N MET A 1 -6.27 18.98 7.30
CA MET A 1 -7.51 18.23 7.59
C MET A 1 -8.41 18.28 6.36
N ALA A 2 -9.01 17.15 5.96
CA ALA A 2 -9.69 17.01 4.66
C ALA A 2 -11.21 17.24 4.67
N ASN A 3 -11.87 17.24 5.84
CA ASN A 3 -13.34 17.34 6.00
C ASN A 3 -14.11 16.39 5.05
N ARG A 4 -13.84 15.09 5.17
CA ARG A 4 -14.44 14.00 4.39
C ARG A 4 -14.79 12.85 5.34
N THR A 5 -15.76 12.03 4.94
CA THR A 5 -16.07 10.76 5.62
C THR A 5 -14.85 9.84 5.56
N VAL A 6 -14.51 9.21 6.69
CA VAL A 6 -13.39 8.27 6.81
C VAL A 6 -13.93 6.95 7.35
N ILE A 7 -13.44 5.84 6.79
CA ILE A 7 -13.91 4.48 7.13
C ILE A 7 -13.37 4.04 8.49
N VAL A 8 -12.09 4.25 8.77
CA VAL A 8 -11.51 3.97 10.08
C VAL A 8 -11.27 5.28 10.80
N ASP A 9 -11.94 5.45 11.93
CA ASP A 9 -11.67 6.55 12.85
C ASP A 9 -10.57 6.13 13.85
N ASN A 10 -9.95 7.12 14.49
CA ASN A 10 -8.90 6.89 15.50
C ASN A 10 -9.46 6.33 16.82
N ASN A 11 -10.69 5.77 16.82
CA ASN A 11 -11.44 5.37 18.00
C ASN A 11 -11.51 3.84 18.20
N THR A 12 -10.80 3.05 17.40
CA THR A 12 -10.46 1.61 17.58
C THR A 12 -11.53 0.71 18.25
N TRP A 13 -12.82 0.95 17.99
CA TRP A 13 -13.91 0.29 18.72
C TRP A 13 -14.46 -0.96 18.01
N ASN A 14 -14.26 -1.05 16.69
CA ASN A 14 -14.68 -2.18 15.87
C ASN A 14 -13.48 -2.84 15.17
N ASN A 15 -12.87 -3.82 15.84
CA ASN A 15 -11.69 -4.54 15.34
C ASN A 15 -11.95 -5.27 14.02
N THR A 16 -13.18 -5.73 13.75
CA THR A 16 -13.54 -6.39 12.49
C THR A 16 -13.47 -5.42 11.32
N HIS A 17 -13.91 -4.18 11.52
CA HIS A 17 -13.86 -3.15 10.49
C HIS A 17 -12.42 -2.74 10.16
N ILE A 18 -11.59 -2.55 11.18
CA ILE A 18 -10.17 -2.22 11.03
C ILE A 18 -9.42 -3.39 10.37
N SER A 19 -9.75 -4.63 10.75
CA SER A 19 -9.25 -5.83 10.08
C SER A 19 -9.59 -5.83 8.60
N ARG A 20 -10.81 -5.44 8.20
CA ARG A 20 -11.20 -5.41 6.78
C ARG A 20 -10.38 -4.39 5.98
N VAL A 21 -10.08 -3.22 6.55
CA VAL A 21 -9.16 -2.25 5.93
C VAL A 21 -7.73 -2.77 5.85
N GLY A 22 -7.23 -3.41 6.92
CA GLY A 22 -5.92 -4.08 6.89
C GLY A 22 -5.85 -5.17 5.81
N GLN A 23 -6.93 -5.93 5.63
CA GLN A 23 -7.04 -6.93 4.57
C GLN A 23 -6.95 -6.29 3.17
N ALA A 24 -7.63 -5.17 2.93
CA ALA A 24 -7.53 -4.47 1.65
C ALA A 24 -6.08 -4.03 1.38
N MET A 25 -5.44 -3.38 2.34
CA MET A 25 -4.08 -2.85 2.16
C MET A 25 -3.02 -3.94 1.96
N ALA A 26 -3.20 -5.11 2.59
CA ALA A 26 -2.26 -6.21 2.52
C ALA A 26 -2.52 -7.19 1.35
N SER A 27 -3.70 -7.14 0.71
CA SER A 27 -4.04 -8.06 -0.38
C SER A 27 -3.51 -7.63 -1.75
N SER A 28 -3.58 -8.53 -2.73
CA SER A 28 -3.44 -8.18 -4.15
C SER A 28 -4.50 -7.16 -4.56
N GLU A 29 -4.23 -6.44 -5.65
CA GLU A 29 -5.10 -5.39 -6.16
C GLU A 29 -6.53 -5.87 -6.46
N GLU A 30 -6.69 -7.06 -7.06
CA GLU A 30 -8.00 -7.68 -7.34
C GLU A 30 -8.82 -7.88 -6.06
N ARG A 31 -8.24 -8.54 -5.05
CA ARG A 31 -8.94 -8.82 -3.80
C ARG A 31 -9.17 -7.54 -2.99
N ALA A 32 -8.24 -6.61 -3.04
CA ALA A 32 -8.39 -5.31 -2.39
C ALA A 32 -9.51 -4.49 -3.04
N TYR A 33 -9.68 -4.60 -4.37
CA TYR A 33 -10.78 -3.95 -5.08
C TYR A 33 -12.14 -4.42 -4.59
N ASP A 34 -12.34 -5.74 -4.46
CA ASP A 34 -13.58 -6.30 -3.92
C ASP A 34 -13.88 -5.75 -2.51
N ILE A 35 -12.86 -5.63 -1.66
CA ILE A 35 -13.00 -5.09 -0.31
C ILE A 35 -13.34 -3.59 -0.36
N MET A 36 -12.66 -2.81 -1.19
CA MET A 36 -12.94 -1.38 -1.35
C MET A 36 -14.37 -1.14 -1.84
N ARG A 37 -14.88 -2.00 -2.74
CA ARG A 37 -16.26 -1.96 -3.22
C ARG A 37 -17.26 -2.37 -2.15
N GLU A 38 -16.99 -3.43 -1.38
CA GLU A 38 -17.82 -3.83 -0.23
C GLU A 38 -17.98 -2.70 0.79
N LEU A 39 -16.95 -1.87 0.95
CA LEU A 39 -16.91 -0.77 1.91
C LEU A 39 -17.30 0.59 1.30
N ASP A 40 -17.80 0.63 0.06
CA ASP A 40 -18.17 1.84 -0.67
C ASP A 40 -17.06 2.93 -0.66
N VAL A 41 -15.81 2.52 -0.89
CA VAL A 41 -14.64 3.42 -0.95
C VAL A 41 -14.56 4.13 -2.31
N ASP A 42 -14.50 5.46 -2.28
CA ASP A 42 -14.20 6.27 -3.47
C ASP A 42 -12.72 6.62 -3.62
N TYR A 43 -12.04 6.91 -2.51
CA TYR A 43 -10.66 7.37 -2.48
C TYR A 43 -9.84 6.65 -1.40
N VAL A 44 -8.57 6.39 -1.71
CA VAL A 44 -7.58 5.84 -0.79
C VAL A 44 -6.45 6.83 -0.62
N LEU A 45 -6.01 7.05 0.62
CA LEU A 45 -4.87 7.91 0.94
C LEU A 45 -3.77 7.03 1.55
N VAL A 46 -2.53 7.23 1.09
CA VAL A 46 -1.33 6.64 1.70
C VAL A 46 -0.28 7.72 1.99
N ILE A 47 0.41 7.56 3.12
CA ILE A 47 1.58 8.36 3.47
C ILE A 47 2.82 7.62 3.00
N PHE A 48 3.63 8.26 2.16
CA PHE A 48 4.84 7.68 1.58
C PHE A 48 6.07 8.55 1.89
N GLY A 49 7.02 8.01 2.64
CA GLY A 49 8.18 8.76 3.11
C GLY A 49 9.43 8.66 2.25
N GLY A 50 9.43 7.80 1.22
CA GLY A 50 10.65 7.37 0.54
C GLY A 50 11.42 8.47 -0.19
N LEU A 51 10.76 9.56 -0.61
CA LEU A 51 11.42 10.70 -1.27
C LEU A 51 12.13 11.64 -0.29
N VAL A 52 11.53 11.88 0.87
CA VAL A 52 12.01 12.87 1.86
C VAL A 52 12.71 12.25 3.07
N GLY A 53 12.69 10.93 3.20
CA GLY A 53 13.23 10.24 4.39
C GLY A 53 12.30 10.30 5.60
N TYR A 54 10.99 10.39 5.39
CA TYR A 54 10.02 10.44 6.50
C TYR A 54 9.72 9.03 7.01
N SER A 55 10.29 8.65 8.15
CA SER A 55 10.21 7.28 8.69
C SER A 55 8.85 6.90 9.30
N SER A 56 7.94 7.84 9.53
CA SER A 56 6.62 7.53 10.11
C SER A 56 5.54 7.28 9.05
N ASP A 57 5.95 6.79 7.88
CA ASP A 57 5.09 6.48 6.74
C ASP A 57 4.36 5.13 6.87
N ASP A 58 3.48 4.84 5.92
CA ASP A 58 2.59 3.67 6.01
C ASP A 58 3.30 2.35 5.71
N ILE A 59 4.41 2.36 4.95
CA ILE A 59 5.23 1.17 4.71
C ILE A 59 5.88 0.69 6.02
N ASN A 60 6.35 1.59 6.90
CA ASN A 60 6.91 1.19 8.19
C ASN A 60 5.86 0.67 9.17
N LYS A 61 4.60 1.05 8.97
CA LYS A 61 3.46 0.56 9.77
C LYS A 61 2.79 -0.66 9.14
N PHE A 62 3.21 -1.07 7.94
CA PHE A 62 2.51 -2.07 7.13
C PHE A 62 2.36 -3.43 7.83
N LEU A 63 3.39 -3.92 8.52
CA LEU A 63 3.30 -5.19 9.25
C LEU A 63 2.24 -5.17 10.36
N TRP A 64 1.94 -4.01 10.96
CA TRP A 64 0.80 -3.87 11.87
C TRP A 64 -0.53 -4.05 11.13
N MET A 65 -0.66 -3.50 9.93
CA MET A 65 -1.84 -3.69 9.08
C MET A 65 -2.03 -5.15 8.69
N VAL A 66 -0.93 -5.85 8.37
CA VAL A 66 -0.94 -7.30 8.07
C VAL A 66 -1.44 -8.11 9.26
N ARG A 67 -0.88 -7.86 10.46
CA ARG A 67 -1.29 -8.54 11.70
C ARG A 67 -2.77 -8.31 12.03
N ILE A 68 -3.24 -7.07 11.91
CA ILE A 68 -4.64 -6.72 12.16
C ILE A 68 -5.55 -7.32 11.08
N GLY A 69 -5.13 -7.29 9.81
CA GLY A 69 -5.84 -7.88 8.69
C GLY A 69 -6.03 -9.39 8.84
N GLY A 70 -5.01 -10.09 9.30
CA GLY A 70 -5.03 -11.54 9.55
C GLY A 70 -5.70 -11.98 10.85
N SER A 71 -6.11 -11.05 11.72
CA SER A 71 -6.64 -11.38 13.06
C SER A 71 -8.08 -11.90 13.09
N THR A 72 -8.81 -11.84 11.97
CA THR A 72 -10.21 -12.28 11.86
C THR A 72 -10.35 -13.47 10.92
N GLU A 73 -11.44 -14.23 11.04
CA GLU A 73 -11.71 -15.40 10.21
C GLU A 73 -11.66 -15.09 8.70
N ARG A 74 -12.26 -13.97 8.27
CA ARG A 74 -12.22 -13.50 6.88
C ARG A 74 -10.78 -13.21 6.40
N GLY A 75 -9.90 -12.88 7.33
CA GLY A 75 -8.49 -12.55 7.13
C GLY A 75 -7.52 -13.73 7.22
N ALA A 76 -7.97 -14.95 7.52
CA ALA A 76 -7.09 -16.10 7.80
C ALA A 76 -6.12 -16.50 6.66
N HIS A 77 -6.36 -15.99 5.45
CA HIS A 77 -5.50 -16.14 4.28
C HIS A 77 -4.30 -15.17 4.29
N ILE A 78 -4.30 -14.14 5.13
CA ILE A 78 -3.20 -13.19 5.30
C ILE A 78 -2.32 -13.69 6.44
N ARG A 79 -1.08 -14.04 6.12
CA ARG A 79 -0.10 -14.51 7.10
C ARG A 79 1.11 -13.60 7.05
N GLU A 80 1.55 -13.13 8.22
CA GLU A 80 2.69 -12.21 8.31
C GLU A 80 3.96 -12.81 7.69
N ALA A 81 4.17 -14.12 7.85
CA ALA A 81 5.29 -14.86 7.28
C ALA A 81 5.42 -14.70 5.75
N ASP A 82 4.29 -14.52 5.04
CA ASP A 82 4.27 -14.45 3.57
C ASP A 82 4.85 -13.13 3.04
N TYR A 83 5.09 -12.13 3.91
CA TYR A 83 5.65 -10.82 3.57
C TYR A 83 7.14 -10.70 3.88
N TYR A 84 7.76 -11.75 4.42
CA TYR A 84 9.20 -11.82 4.64
C TYR A 84 9.88 -12.65 3.56
N THR A 85 11.16 -12.38 3.34
CA THR A 85 12.02 -13.26 2.54
C THR A 85 12.21 -14.61 3.24
N PRO A 86 12.72 -15.65 2.55
CA PRO A 86 13.07 -16.93 3.19
C PRO A 86 14.08 -16.79 4.35
N ALA A 87 14.87 -15.71 4.37
CA ALA A 87 15.79 -15.38 5.46
C ALA A 87 15.12 -14.66 6.64
N GLY A 88 13.81 -14.36 6.56
CA GLY A 88 13.06 -13.63 7.58
C GLY A 88 13.20 -12.11 7.51
N GLU A 89 13.66 -11.56 6.38
CA GLU A 89 13.88 -10.12 6.21
C GLU A 89 12.66 -9.44 5.58
N PHE A 90 12.32 -8.23 6.02
CA PHE A 90 11.28 -7.40 5.39
C PHE A 90 11.94 -6.44 4.40
N ARG A 91 11.88 -6.76 3.10
CA ARG A 91 12.62 -6.06 2.05
C ARG A 91 11.70 -5.55 0.94
N VAL A 92 11.93 -4.31 0.51
CA VAL A 92 11.17 -3.63 -0.56
C VAL A 92 11.89 -3.65 -1.91
N ASP A 93 13.11 -4.19 -1.92
CA ASP A 93 13.95 -4.37 -3.10
C ASP A 93 13.55 -5.62 -3.91
N ALA A 94 14.34 -5.95 -4.93
CA ALA A 94 14.07 -7.07 -5.82
C ALA A 94 14.08 -8.44 -5.13
N ASP A 95 14.71 -8.55 -3.94
CA ASP A 95 14.72 -9.77 -3.13
C ASP A 95 13.52 -9.84 -2.17
N GLY A 96 12.65 -8.82 -2.17
CA GLY A 96 11.44 -8.76 -1.36
C GLY A 96 10.47 -9.90 -1.66
N ALA A 97 9.65 -10.25 -0.65
CA ALA A 97 8.66 -11.30 -0.80
C ALA A 97 7.68 -10.98 -1.94
N PRO A 98 7.35 -11.93 -2.84
CA PRO A 98 6.39 -11.69 -3.92
C PRO A 98 5.04 -11.17 -3.43
N THR A 99 4.58 -11.63 -2.26
CA THR A 99 3.33 -11.14 -1.63
C THR A 99 3.40 -9.65 -1.31
N LEU A 100 4.55 -9.19 -0.80
CA LEU A 100 4.77 -7.77 -0.50
C LEU A 100 4.86 -6.94 -1.78
N LEU A 101 5.66 -7.38 -2.76
CA LEU A 101 5.88 -6.62 -4.01
C LEU A 101 4.61 -6.52 -4.89
N ASN A 102 3.60 -7.34 -4.62
CA ASN A 102 2.32 -7.36 -5.34
C ASN A 102 1.12 -6.88 -4.50
N CYS A 103 1.32 -6.49 -3.23
CA CYS A 103 0.21 -6.00 -2.41
C CYS A 103 -0.22 -4.58 -2.80
N LEU A 104 -1.46 -4.22 -2.46
CA LEU A 104 -2.02 -2.91 -2.76
C LEU A 104 -1.18 -1.77 -2.15
N MET A 105 -0.74 -1.91 -0.89
CA MET A 105 0.09 -0.91 -0.22
C MET A 105 1.39 -0.61 -0.97
N TYR A 106 2.09 -1.65 -1.44
CA TYR A 106 3.32 -1.50 -2.22
C TYR A 106 3.04 -0.77 -3.53
N LYS A 107 2.02 -1.23 -4.28
CA LYS A 107 1.64 -0.62 -5.56
C LYS A 107 1.26 0.87 -5.38
N MET A 108 0.46 1.21 -4.38
CA MET A 108 0.07 2.60 -4.13
C MET A 108 1.24 3.48 -3.69
N SER A 109 2.13 2.97 -2.85
CA SER A 109 3.25 3.79 -2.37
C SER A 109 4.28 4.06 -3.47
N TYR A 110 4.61 3.04 -4.26
CA TYR A 110 5.71 3.08 -5.24
C TYR A 110 5.29 3.35 -6.69
N TYR A 111 4.01 3.61 -6.97
CA TYR A 111 3.56 3.92 -8.33
C TYR A 111 4.36 5.10 -8.93
N LYS A 112 4.97 4.88 -10.11
CA LYS A 112 5.92 5.78 -10.80
C LYS A 112 7.19 6.16 -10.03
N PHE A 113 7.41 5.63 -8.82
CA PHE A 113 8.58 5.97 -8.01
C PHE A 113 9.89 5.45 -8.63
N GLY A 114 9.82 4.36 -9.40
CA GLY A 114 10.97 3.79 -10.12
C GLY A 114 11.64 4.74 -11.12
N LEU A 115 10.97 5.84 -11.48
CA LEU A 115 11.48 6.88 -12.40
C LEU A 115 12.09 8.08 -11.67
N VAL A 116 11.99 8.15 -10.34
CA VAL A 116 12.38 9.31 -9.54
C VAL A 116 13.81 9.18 -9.03
N TYR A 117 14.63 10.21 -9.29
CA TYR A 117 15.96 10.32 -8.68
C TYR A 117 15.85 10.99 -7.31
N THR A 118 16.09 10.22 -6.25
CA THR A 118 15.91 10.70 -4.86
C THR A 118 17.22 11.12 -4.19
N GLU A 119 18.35 10.58 -4.64
CA GLU A 119 19.68 10.82 -4.07
C GLU A 119 20.76 10.78 -5.17
N GLY A 120 21.73 11.68 -5.08
CA GLY A 120 22.85 11.71 -6.02
C GLY A 120 23.72 10.47 -5.89
N GLY A 121 24.10 9.86 -7.03
CA GLY A 121 24.91 8.64 -7.06
C GLY A 121 24.15 7.34 -6.77
N ARG A 122 22.82 7.41 -6.60
CA ARG A 122 21.94 6.25 -6.49
C ARG A 122 21.11 6.07 -7.78
N PRO A 123 20.69 4.83 -8.11
CA PRO A 123 19.77 4.60 -9.21
C PRO A 123 18.39 5.25 -8.93
N PRO A 124 17.58 5.50 -9.96
CA PRO A 124 16.21 5.99 -9.76
C PRO A 124 15.37 4.93 -9.04
N GLY A 125 14.38 5.38 -8.25
CA GLY A 125 13.58 4.50 -7.39
C GLY A 125 14.28 4.06 -6.11
N PHE A 126 15.22 4.87 -5.59
CA PHE A 126 15.87 4.60 -4.31
C PHE A 126 15.01 5.17 -3.16
N ASP A 127 14.52 4.29 -2.27
CA ASP A 127 13.79 4.69 -1.07
C ASP A 127 14.79 5.10 0.03
N ARG A 128 14.76 6.38 0.43
CA ARG A 128 15.67 6.96 1.43
C ARG A 128 15.39 6.51 2.86
N VAL A 129 14.18 6.01 3.16
CA VAL A 129 13.83 5.46 4.47
C VAL A 129 14.35 4.04 4.62
N ARG A 130 14.23 3.21 3.58
CA ARG A 130 14.71 1.81 3.60
C ARG A 130 16.17 1.66 3.18
N GLY A 131 16.73 2.67 2.52
CA GLY A 131 18.10 2.62 1.99
C GLY A 131 18.25 1.60 0.88
N ALA A 132 17.20 1.38 0.08
CA ALA A 132 17.14 0.32 -0.92
C ALA A 132 16.53 0.81 -2.25
N GLU A 133 16.98 0.24 -3.35
CA GLU A 133 16.32 0.37 -4.66
C GLU A 133 15.08 -0.51 -4.69
N ILE A 134 13.93 0.03 -5.13
CA ILE A 134 12.67 -0.73 -5.15
C ILE A 134 12.74 -1.92 -6.12
N GLY A 135 12.12 -3.03 -5.75
CA GLY A 135 12.09 -4.26 -6.56
C GLY A 135 11.28 -4.13 -7.84
N ASN A 136 10.05 -3.62 -7.74
CA ASN A 136 9.18 -3.44 -8.91
C ASN A 136 9.18 -1.97 -9.32
N LYS A 137 9.75 -1.66 -10.50
CA LYS A 137 9.84 -0.28 -11.02
C LYS A 137 8.76 0.09 -12.02
N ASP A 138 8.26 -0.90 -12.76
CA ASP A 138 7.30 -0.69 -13.84
C ASP A 138 6.05 -1.52 -13.57
N PHE A 139 5.00 -0.84 -13.13
CA PHE A 139 3.68 -1.40 -12.94
C PHE A 139 2.64 -0.27 -13.02
N ASN A 140 1.43 -0.63 -13.44
CA ASN A 140 0.29 0.27 -13.44
C ASN A 140 -0.83 -0.33 -12.58
N PRO A 141 -1.44 0.46 -11.68
CA PRO A 141 -2.65 0.04 -10.99
C PRO A 141 -3.83 -0.09 -11.98
N ASP A 142 -4.40 -1.29 -12.02
CA ASP A 142 -5.53 -1.63 -12.87
C ASP A 142 -6.84 -1.06 -12.32
N VAL A 143 -7.02 -1.05 -10.99
CA VAL A 143 -8.30 -0.69 -10.34
C VAL A 143 -8.26 0.67 -9.64
N LEU A 144 -7.09 1.30 -9.58
CA LEU A 144 -6.87 2.62 -9.00
C LEU A 144 -6.36 3.61 -10.05
N GLU A 145 -6.74 4.88 -9.89
CA GLU A 145 -6.17 6.00 -10.63
C GLU A 145 -5.53 6.99 -9.66
N GLU A 146 -4.32 7.48 -9.98
CA GLU A 146 -3.67 8.53 -9.19
C GLU A 146 -4.47 9.83 -9.31
N ALA A 147 -5.08 10.26 -8.21
CA ALA A 147 -5.90 11.46 -8.16
C ALA A 147 -5.08 12.69 -7.74
N TYR A 148 -4.14 12.52 -6.82
CA TYR A 148 -3.26 13.59 -6.35
C TYR A 148 -2.01 13.02 -5.66
N THR A 149 -0.86 13.64 -5.89
CA THR A 149 0.39 13.37 -5.16
C THR A 149 1.00 14.72 -4.76
N THR A 150 1.41 14.87 -3.51
CA THR A 150 2.02 16.12 -3.04
C THR A 150 3.38 16.37 -3.69
N GLU A 151 3.86 17.63 -3.68
CA GLU A 151 5.14 18.04 -4.26
C GLU A 151 6.32 17.16 -3.81
N HIS A 152 6.35 16.82 -2.52
CA HIS A 152 7.39 15.96 -1.94
C HIS A 152 6.94 14.51 -1.74
N TRP A 153 5.87 14.10 -2.42
CA TRP A 153 5.33 12.72 -2.46
C TRP A 153 4.96 12.13 -1.09
N LEU A 154 4.87 12.99 -0.06
CA LEU A 154 4.57 12.56 1.30
C LEU A 154 3.15 12.00 1.44
N VAL A 155 2.20 12.53 0.66
CA VAL A 155 0.81 12.09 0.65
C VAL A 155 0.42 11.78 -0.79
N ARG A 156 -0.14 10.59 -0.99
CA ARG A 156 -0.65 10.13 -2.27
C ARG A 156 -2.12 9.74 -2.11
N ILE A 157 -2.94 10.17 -3.05
CA ILE A 157 -4.38 9.94 -3.07
C ILE A 157 -4.71 9.26 -4.38
N TYR A 158 -5.38 8.12 -4.26
CA TYR A 158 -5.87 7.31 -5.37
C TYR A 158 -7.39 7.33 -5.37
N LYS A 159 -7.99 7.34 -6.55
CA LYS A 159 -9.43 7.13 -6.73
C LYS A 159 -9.67 5.70 -7.20
N VAL A 160 -10.70 5.08 -6.64
CA VAL A 160 -11.12 3.74 -7.01
C VAL A 160 -11.88 3.82 -8.34
N LYS A 161 -11.45 3.04 -9.33
CA LYS A 161 -12.11 3.04 -10.65
C LYS A 161 -13.50 2.38 -10.55
N PRO A 162 -14.48 2.87 -11.33
CA PRO A 162 -15.77 2.20 -11.44
C PRO A 162 -15.60 0.82 -12.10
N LEU A 163 -16.63 -0.03 -11.95
CA LEU A 163 -16.65 -1.33 -12.64
C LEU A 163 -16.52 -1.12 -14.17
N PRO A 164 -15.82 -2.03 -14.87
CA PRO A 164 -15.75 -1.99 -16.32
C PRO A 164 -17.16 -1.94 -16.93
N ASN A 165 -17.35 -1.02 -17.86
CA ASN A 165 -18.63 -0.85 -18.53
C ASN A 165 -18.77 -1.99 -19.56
N ARG A 166 -19.31 -3.14 -19.11
CA ARG A 166 -19.33 -4.49 -19.71
C ARG A 166 -18.12 -5.32 -19.26
N GLY A 167 -18.36 -6.38 -18.49
CA GLY A 167 -17.34 -7.27 -17.93
C GLY A 167 -16.66 -8.16 -18.97
N LEU A 168 -15.82 -7.55 -19.81
CA LEU A 168 -14.86 -8.23 -20.68
C LEU A 168 -13.48 -8.23 -20.03
#